data_AF-A0A6I0G930-F1
#
_entry.id   AF-A0A6I0G930-F1
#
_cell.length_a   1.000
_cell.length_b   1.000
_cell.length_c   1.000
_cell.angle_alpha   90.00
_cell.angle_beta   90.00
_cell.angle_gamma   90.00
#
_symmetry.space_group_name_H-M   'P 1'
#
loop_
_entity.id
_entity.type
_entity.pdbx_description
1 polymer ?
#
loop_
_entity_poly.entity_id
_entity_poly.type
_entity_poly.pdbx_seq_one_letter_code
_entity_poly.pdbx_strand_id
1 'polypeptide(L)'
;MKRVIILYILFLLSPYTFAQNYKETIQTEIDAINKMPLRIAYLVPLDSLGKVIEDEYMEFDQIHSYKILDDGQIKNANILFTMYFDSDNNIRKVFKRWADGGALHSIAYYDSNGRLIYGVYNRGDETHGKLYADAPGFHIEHFPEENECNDCFEAYLFLSTKCMEAQYNIILQSPPNAKRTILTPQVGNSAILCSSYIYSLPNGEKTTKGEDGIAVNFGMPVVISNLTNDWCKINSIFNAPIGYIPIQDIEIIK
;
A
#
# COMPACT_ATOMS: atom_id res chain seq x y z
N MET A 1 49.53 2.73 -4.99
CA MET A 1 48.42 2.36 -5.91
C MET A 1 47.36 1.46 -5.26
N LYS A 2 47.67 0.26 -4.72
CA LYS A 2 46.66 -0.64 -4.10
C LYS A 2 45.76 0.00 -3.01
N ARG A 3 46.32 0.81 -2.09
CA ARG A 3 45.54 1.49 -1.03
C ARG A 3 44.58 2.57 -1.54
N VAL A 4 44.95 3.27 -2.62
CA VAL A 4 44.11 4.33 -3.23
C VAL A 4 42.93 3.73 -3.98
N ILE A 5 43.13 2.58 -4.63
CA ILE A 5 42.07 1.81 -5.30
C ILE A 5 41.05 1.26 -4.29
N ILE A 6 41.51 0.75 -3.13
CA ILE A 6 40.62 0.25 -2.05
C ILE A 6 39.76 1.38 -1.45
N LEU A 7 40.34 2.56 -1.22
CA LEU A 7 39.60 3.73 -0.72
C LEU A 7 38.57 4.24 -1.73
N TYR A 8 38.91 4.26 -3.02
CA TYR A 8 37.96 4.62 -4.08
C TYR A 8 36.81 3.62 -4.21
N ILE A 9 37.09 2.32 -4.09
CA ILE A 9 36.07 1.26 -4.10
C ILE A 9 35.15 1.36 -2.87
N LEU A 10 35.70 1.60 -1.67
CA LEU A 10 34.91 1.81 -0.44
C LEU A 10 34.00 3.05 -0.54
N PHE A 11 34.48 4.13 -1.17
CA PHE A 11 33.70 5.35 -1.40
C PHE A 11 32.60 5.17 -2.47
N LEU A 12 32.82 4.28 -3.44
CA LEU A 12 31.81 3.90 -4.43
C LEU A 12 30.79 2.89 -3.87
N LEU A 13 31.18 2.09 -2.88
CA LEU A 13 30.30 1.13 -2.20
C LEU A 13 29.46 1.78 -1.10
N SER A 14 29.89 2.89 -0.50
CA SER A 14 29.16 3.50 0.63
C SER A 14 27.72 3.95 0.31
N PRO A 15 27.41 4.54 -0.86
CA PRO A 15 26.03 4.87 -1.22
C PRO A 15 25.21 3.61 -1.48
N TYR A 16 25.83 2.56 -2.04
CA TYR A 16 25.17 1.28 -2.32
C TYR A 16 24.84 0.50 -1.04
N THR A 17 25.78 0.44 -0.08
CA THR A 17 25.55 -0.18 1.24
C THR A 17 24.56 0.62 2.09
N PHE A 18 24.56 1.95 1.97
CA PHE A 18 23.57 2.80 2.65
C PHE A 18 22.17 2.65 2.02
N ALA A 19 22.10 2.58 0.69
CA ALA A 19 20.87 2.39 -0.05
C ALA A 19 20.20 1.02 0.18
N GLN A 20 21.00 -0.02 0.48
CA GLN A 20 20.44 -1.34 0.80
C GLN A 20 19.94 -1.43 2.24
N ASN A 21 20.56 -0.69 3.16
CA ASN A 21 20.24 -0.73 4.59
C ASN A 21 18.89 -0.05 4.94
N TYR A 22 18.53 1.04 4.26
CA TYR A 22 17.23 1.69 4.52
C TYR A 22 16.05 0.77 4.17
N LYS A 23 16.15 -0.02 3.11
CA LYS A 23 15.09 -0.95 2.69
C LYS A 23 14.89 -2.05 3.71
N GLU A 24 15.97 -2.69 4.16
CA GLU A 24 15.90 -3.74 5.18
C GLU A 24 15.32 -3.21 6.50
N THR A 25 15.72 -2.00 6.89
CA THR A 25 15.20 -1.32 8.09
C THR A 25 13.69 -1.05 7.96
N ILE A 26 13.26 -0.43 6.87
CA ILE A 26 11.84 -0.13 6.63
C ILE A 26 11.02 -1.42 6.47
N GLN A 27 11.56 -2.43 5.80
CA GLN A 27 10.88 -3.73 5.66
C GLN A 27 10.66 -4.38 7.02
N THR A 28 11.64 -4.31 7.92
CA THR A 28 11.50 -4.80 9.30
C THR A 28 10.36 -4.08 10.03
N GLU A 29 10.21 -2.78 9.81
CA GLU A 29 9.12 -1.99 10.40
C GLU A 29 7.74 -2.34 9.80
N ILE A 30 7.66 -2.50 8.47
CA ILE A 30 6.45 -2.96 7.77
C ILE A 30 6.02 -4.34 8.28
N ASP A 31 6.97 -5.28 8.41
CA ASP A 31 6.71 -6.62 8.91
C ASP A 31 6.21 -6.61 10.36
N ALA A 32 6.75 -5.72 11.18
CA ALA A 32 6.28 -5.51 12.55
C ALA A 32 4.85 -4.98 12.56
N ILE A 33 4.53 -3.97 11.73
CA ILE A 33 3.17 -3.43 11.56
C ILE A 33 2.20 -4.53 11.12
N ASN A 34 2.56 -5.33 10.11
CA ASN A 34 1.69 -6.35 9.55
C ASN A 34 1.38 -7.51 10.53
N LYS A 35 2.17 -7.66 11.58
CA LYS A 35 1.95 -8.62 12.68
C LYS A 35 1.12 -8.04 13.83
N MET A 36 0.88 -6.71 13.86
CA MET A 36 0.09 -6.08 14.91
C MET A 36 -1.40 -6.45 14.80
N PRO A 37 -2.13 -6.56 15.93
CA PRO A 37 -3.58 -6.70 15.94
C PRO A 37 -4.23 -5.34 15.68
N LEU A 38 -4.27 -4.94 14.41
CA LEU A 38 -4.79 -3.66 13.94
C LEU A 38 -6.31 -3.63 13.94
N ARG A 39 -6.90 -2.48 14.26
CA ARG A 39 -8.33 -2.22 14.14
C ARG A 39 -8.64 -1.59 12.79
N ILE A 40 -9.55 -2.19 12.04
CA ILE A 40 -9.96 -1.68 10.72
C ILE A 40 -11.09 -0.65 10.86
N ALA A 41 -10.95 0.47 10.15
CA ALA A 41 -11.99 1.48 10.03
C ALA A 41 -11.93 2.14 8.65
N TYR A 42 -12.99 2.86 8.30
CA TYR A 42 -13.21 3.36 6.95
C TYR A 42 -13.54 4.85 6.99
N LEU A 43 -12.85 5.64 6.18
CA LEU A 43 -13.24 7.04 5.95
C LEU A 43 -14.29 7.06 4.85
N VAL A 44 -15.48 7.55 5.17
CA VAL A 44 -16.60 7.65 4.24
C VAL A 44 -17.03 9.11 4.06
N PRO A 45 -17.47 9.50 2.85
CA PRO A 45 -18.08 10.79 2.61
C PRO A 45 -19.55 10.79 3.04
N LEU A 46 -20.02 11.95 3.50
CA LEU A 46 -21.40 12.19 3.92
C LEU A 46 -22.03 13.29 3.07
N ASP A 47 -23.32 13.13 2.77
CA ASP A 47 -24.14 14.15 2.11
C ASP A 47 -24.49 15.31 3.05
N SER A 48 -25.21 16.31 2.52
CA SER A 48 -25.69 17.48 3.28
C SER A 48 -26.63 17.15 4.45
N LEU A 49 -27.21 15.95 4.50
CA LEU A 49 -28.06 15.45 5.58
C LEU A 49 -27.29 14.60 6.60
N GLY A 50 -25.98 14.43 6.40
CA GLY A 50 -25.11 13.60 7.24
C GLY A 50 -25.27 12.10 7.00
N LYS A 51 -25.85 11.68 5.87
CA LYS A 51 -25.97 10.28 5.48
C LYS A 51 -24.76 9.84 4.66
N VAL A 52 -24.40 8.58 4.78
CA VAL A 52 -23.34 7.96 3.98
C VAL A 52 -23.77 7.96 2.52
N ILE A 53 -22.86 8.37 1.63
CA ILE A 53 -23.10 8.31 0.18
C ILE A 53 -22.85 6.89 -0.30
N GLU A 54 -23.90 6.24 -0.81
CA GLU A 54 -23.87 4.84 -1.26
C GLU A 54 -23.70 4.69 -2.79
N ASP A 55 -23.80 5.79 -3.55
CA ASP A 55 -23.76 5.78 -5.01
C ASP A 55 -22.37 5.45 -5.56
N GLU A 56 -22.25 4.41 -6.40
CA GLU A 56 -20.98 3.96 -6.99
C GLU A 56 -20.19 5.08 -7.69
N TYR A 57 -20.90 6.03 -8.30
CA TYR A 57 -20.33 7.23 -8.90
C TYR A 57 -20.80 8.44 -8.09
N MET A 58 -19.88 8.99 -7.29
CA MET A 58 -20.13 10.15 -6.44
C MET A 58 -19.57 11.41 -7.08
N GLU A 59 -20.42 12.42 -7.24
CA GLU A 59 -19.99 13.76 -7.66
C GLU A 59 -19.41 14.51 -6.45
N PHE A 60 -18.32 15.27 -6.66
CA PHE A 60 -17.63 15.96 -5.56
C PHE A 60 -18.49 17.00 -4.85
N ASP A 61 -19.48 17.58 -5.52
CA ASP A 61 -20.41 18.57 -4.96
C ASP A 61 -21.45 17.96 -3.99
N GLN A 62 -21.62 16.64 -4.02
CA GLN A 62 -22.48 15.90 -3.09
C GLN A 62 -21.84 15.74 -1.70
N ILE A 63 -20.51 15.82 -1.62
CA ILE A 63 -19.76 15.62 -0.37
C ILE A 63 -19.84 16.86 0.48
N HIS A 64 -20.41 16.73 1.68
CA HIS A 64 -20.50 17.82 2.65
C HIS A 64 -19.55 17.65 3.83
N SER A 65 -19.35 16.41 4.29
CA SER A 65 -18.46 16.11 5.42
C SER A 65 -17.95 14.67 5.34
N TYR A 66 -17.13 14.26 6.32
CA TYR A 66 -16.56 12.92 6.38
C TYR A 66 -16.72 12.31 7.76
N LYS A 67 -16.72 10.98 7.82
CA LYS A 67 -16.79 10.24 9.09
C LYS A 67 -16.01 8.94 9.02
N ILE A 68 -15.49 8.52 10.17
CA ILE A 68 -14.85 7.22 10.35
C ILE A 68 -15.89 6.21 10.85
N LEU A 69 -16.04 5.11 10.13
CA LEU A 69 -16.97 4.02 10.44
C LEU A 69 -16.24 2.69 10.60
N ASP A 70 -16.87 1.73 11.27
CA ASP A 70 -16.39 0.34 11.33
C ASP A 70 -17.09 -0.56 10.29
N ASP A 71 -16.62 -1.80 10.18
CA ASP A 71 -17.08 -2.82 9.22
C ASP A 71 -18.60 -3.06 9.26
N GLY A 72 -19.23 -2.91 10.42
CA GLY A 72 -20.67 -3.11 10.58
C GLY A 72 -21.53 -2.03 9.93
N GLN A 73 -20.95 -0.88 9.59
CA GLN A 73 -21.66 0.34 9.18
C GLN A 73 -21.46 0.71 7.71
N ILE A 74 -20.68 -0.07 6.94
CA ILE A 74 -20.24 0.30 5.58
C ILE A 74 -20.84 -0.55 4.46
N LYS A 75 -21.94 -1.27 4.70
CA LYS A 75 -22.62 -2.06 3.65
C LYS A 75 -23.10 -1.11 2.54
N ASN A 76 -22.39 -1.07 1.42
CA ASN A 76 -22.61 -0.20 0.25
C ASN A 76 -22.13 1.25 0.41
N ALA A 77 -21.26 1.56 1.37
CA ALA A 77 -20.70 2.89 1.50
C ALA A 77 -19.60 3.15 0.46
N ASN A 78 -19.50 4.38 -0.05
CA ASN A 78 -18.26 4.84 -0.66
C ASN A 78 -17.17 4.95 0.39
N ILE A 79 -16.03 4.30 0.12
CA ILE A 79 -14.88 4.28 1.02
C ILE A 79 -13.74 5.04 0.36
N LEU A 80 -13.35 6.16 0.97
CA LEU A 80 -12.18 6.92 0.53
C LEU A 80 -10.89 6.25 1.00
N PHE A 81 -10.89 5.79 2.24
CA PHE A 81 -9.76 5.08 2.83
C PHE A 81 -10.22 3.91 3.67
N THR A 82 -9.53 2.78 3.52
CA THR A 82 -9.45 1.77 4.56
C THR A 82 -8.23 2.09 5.43
N MET A 83 -8.44 2.25 6.73
CA MET A 83 -7.44 2.64 7.71
C MET A 83 -7.25 1.55 8.75
N TYR A 84 -5.99 1.32 9.12
CA TYR A 84 -5.61 0.30 10.10
C TYR A 84 -4.93 0.97 11.29
N PHE A 85 -5.58 0.92 12.45
CA PHE A 85 -5.15 1.56 13.69
C PHE A 85 -4.51 0.56 14.64
N ASP A 86 -3.44 0.95 15.33
CA ASP A 86 -2.91 0.16 16.44
C ASP A 86 -3.76 0.32 17.73
N SER A 87 -3.28 -0.21 18.86
CA SER A 87 -3.97 -0.10 20.16
C SER A 87 -4.08 1.34 20.66
N ASP A 88 -3.16 2.20 20.25
CA ASP A 88 -3.00 3.55 20.77
C ASP A 88 -3.74 4.58 19.89
N ASN A 89 -4.51 4.11 18.90
CA ASN A 89 -5.17 4.88 17.86
C ASN A 89 -4.22 5.55 16.86
N ASN A 90 -2.96 5.11 16.74
CA ASN A 90 -2.13 5.56 15.63
C ASN A 90 -2.52 4.78 14.37
N ILE A 91 -2.67 5.49 13.25
CA ILE A 91 -2.78 4.84 11.95
C ILE A 91 -1.43 4.26 11.58
N ARG A 92 -1.40 2.98 11.22
CA ARG A 92 -0.19 2.26 10.81
C ARG A 92 -0.18 1.90 9.33
N LYS A 93 -1.37 1.79 8.72
CA LYS A 93 -1.54 1.60 7.28
C LYS A 93 -2.81 2.28 6.79
N VAL A 94 -2.75 2.83 5.59
CA VAL A 94 -3.91 3.34 4.84
C VAL A 94 -3.91 2.72 3.45
N PHE A 95 -5.08 2.32 2.98
CA PHE A 95 -5.30 1.83 1.62
C PHE A 95 -6.37 2.69 0.94
N LYS A 96 -6.07 3.15 -0.26
CA LYS A 96 -6.95 3.93 -1.13
C LYS A 96 -7.17 3.18 -2.45
N ARG A 97 -8.42 3.15 -2.89
CA ARG A 97 -8.83 2.69 -4.23
C ARG A 97 -9.15 3.88 -5.14
N TRP A 98 -9.24 3.61 -6.44
CA TRP A 98 -9.82 4.57 -7.36
C TRP A 98 -11.32 4.70 -7.12
N ALA A 99 -11.86 5.89 -7.39
CA ALA A 99 -13.27 6.20 -7.13
C ALA A 99 -14.23 5.38 -8.01
N ASP A 100 -13.77 4.93 -9.18
CA ASP A 100 -14.51 4.07 -10.11
C ASP A 100 -14.45 2.57 -9.74
N GLY A 101 -13.94 2.23 -8.55
CA GLY A 101 -13.76 0.85 -8.11
C GLY A 101 -12.49 0.17 -8.62
N GLY A 102 -11.57 0.91 -9.26
CA GLY A 102 -10.27 0.41 -9.70
C GLY A 102 -9.41 -0.19 -8.57
N ALA A 103 -8.48 -1.06 -8.94
CA ALA A 103 -7.85 -2.01 -8.01
C ALA A 103 -6.93 -1.37 -6.94
N LEU A 104 -6.01 -0.49 -7.32
CA LEU A 104 -5.07 0.18 -6.42
C LEU A 104 -4.89 1.64 -6.85
N HIS A 105 -5.10 2.57 -5.92
CA HIS A 105 -4.60 3.95 -6.07
C HIS A 105 -3.32 4.12 -5.26
N SER A 106 -3.39 3.89 -3.94
CA SER A 106 -2.20 3.94 -3.09
C SER A 106 -2.33 3.16 -1.78
N ILE A 107 -1.20 2.75 -1.22
CA ILE A 107 -1.05 2.19 0.12
C ILE A 107 0.04 2.95 0.84
N ALA A 108 -0.20 3.38 2.06
CA ALA A 108 0.74 4.12 2.89
C ALA A 108 0.94 3.43 4.22
N TYR A 109 2.18 3.34 4.69
CA TYR A 109 2.53 2.88 6.02
C TYR A 109 3.12 4.02 6.84
N TYR A 110 2.80 4.04 8.13
CA TYR A 110 3.20 5.10 9.04
C TYR A 110 3.88 4.56 10.29
N ASP A 111 4.88 5.31 10.77
CA ASP A 111 5.45 5.12 12.10
C ASP A 111 4.44 5.51 13.19
N SER A 112 4.81 5.31 14.46
CA SER A 112 3.95 5.67 15.60
C SER A 112 3.71 7.18 15.76
N ASN A 113 4.48 8.04 15.07
CA ASN A 113 4.30 9.49 15.10
C ASN A 113 3.41 9.99 13.94
N GLY A 114 2.93 9.08 13.09
CA GLY A 114 2.15 9.42 11.90
C GLY A 114 2.99 9.90 10.71
N ARG A 115 4.32 9.66 10.75
CA ARG A 115 5.22 9.93 9.62
C ARG A 115 5.15 8.78 8.63
N LEU A 116 5.06 9.09 7.34
CA LEU A 116 5.18 8.11 6.27
C LEU A 116 6.54 7.39 6.37
N ILE A 117 6.53 6.06 6.22
CA ILE A 117 7.74 5.22 6.15
C ILE A 117 7.82 4.43 4.84
N TYR A 118 6.66 4.11 4.24
CA TYR A 118 6.60 3.38 2.98
C TYR A 118 5.29 3.68 2.25
N GLY A 119 5.36 3.72 0.92
CA GLY A 119 4.25 3.99 0.04
C GLY A 119 4.26 3.09 -1.19
N VAL A 120 3.09 2.70 -1.66
CA VAL A 120 2.88 2.05 -2.95
C VAL A 120 1.85 2.87 -3.70
N TYR A 121 2.10 3.19 -4.97
CA TYR A 121 1.15 3.94 -5.80
C TYR A 121 0.96 3.28 -7.16
N ASN A 122 -0.24 3.48 -7.71
CA ASN A 122 -0.58 3.11 -9.08
C ASN A 122 -1.52 4.17 -9.66
N ARG A 123 -1.12 4.75 -10.79
CA ARG A 123 -1.88 5.68 -11.62
C ARG A 123 -2.02 5.07 -13.01
N GLY A 124 -3.03 4.23 -13.16
CA GLY A 124 -3.28 3.50 -14.39
C GLY A 124 -2.15 2.50 -14.70
N ASP A 125 -2.01 2.18 -15.98
CA ASP A 125 -1.10 1.11 -16.41
C ASP A 125 0.37 1.55 -16.48
N GLU A 126 0.64 2.86 -16.52
CA GLU A 126 1.95 3.41 -16.89
C GLU A 126 2.74 3.93 -15.67
N THR A 127 2.09 4.60 -14.72
CA THR A 127 2.78 5.25 -13.60
C THR A 127 2.51 4.55 -12.28
N HIS A 128 3.44 3.71 -11.83
CA HIS A 128 3.34 2.95 -10.58
C HIS A 128 4.71 2.78 -9.92
N GLY A 129 4.74 2.53 -8.61
CA GLY A 129 6.01 2.40 -7.92
C GLY A 129 5.90 2.24 -6.42
N LYS A 130 7.06 2.17 -5.79
CA LYS A 130 7.24 2.10 -4.35
C LYS A 130 8.03 3.31 -3.87
N LEU A 131 7.69 3.80 -2.69
CA LEU A 131 8.37 4.89 -2.02
C LEU A 131 8.80 4.41 -0.64
N TYR A 132 10.03 4.69 -0.26
CA TYR A 132 10.61 4.40 1.05
C TYR A 132 11.01 5.72 1.70
N ALA A 133 10.57 5.95 2.93
CA ALA A 133 10.81 7.19 3.65
C ALA A 133 11.63 6.92 4.92
N ASP A 134 12.84 7.45 4.96
CA ASP A 134 13.76 7.33 6.09
C ASP A 134 14.10 8.71 6.70
N ALA A 135 15.04 8.75 7.64
CA ALA A 135 15.46 10.02 8.25
C ALA A 135 16.02 11.04 7.25
N PRO A 136 16.87 10.66 6.27
CA PRO A 136 17.39 11.61 5.28
C PRO A 136 16.39 12.04 4.19
N GLY A 137 15.30 11.30 3.92
CA GLY A 137 14.27 11.74 2.99
C GLY A 137 13.45 10.63 2.34
N PHE A 138 13.07 10.83 1.08
CA PHE A 138 12.33 9.87 0.27
C PHE A 138 13.22 9.18 -0.77
N HIS A 139 13.03 7.88 -0.93
CA HIS A 139 13.65 7.06 -1.97
C HIS A 139 12.54 6.42 -2.81
N ILE A 140 12.46 6.76 -4.09
CA ILE A 140 11.39 6.29 -4.98
C ILE A 140 11.95 5.24 -5.94
N GLU A 141 11.28 4.09 -6.00
CA GLU A 141 11.50 3.07 -7.00
C GLU A 141 10.48 3.24 -8.12
N HIS A 142 10.98 3.59 -9.31
CA HIS A 142 10.23 3.90 -10.53
C HIS A 142 9.56 5.28 -10.50
N PHE A 143 10.36 6.32 -10.76
CA PHE A 143 9.86 7.69 -10.91
C PHE A 143 8.87 7.79 -12.09
N PRO A 144 7.78 8.56 -11.95
CA PRO A 144 7.02 9.03 -13.10
C PRO A 144 7.93 9.82 -14.05
N GLU A 145 7.63 9.81 -15.36
CA GLU A 145 8.39 10.63 -16.31
C GLU A 145 8.29 12.13 -15.95
N GLU A 146 9.38 12.89 -16.19
CA GLU A 146 9.65 14.26 -15.71
C GLU A 146 8.56 15.32 -16.00
N ASN A 147 7.54 15.02 -16.82
CA ASN A 147 6.47 15.96 -17.19
C ASN A 147 5.06 15.51 -16.77
N GLU A 148 4.89 14.36 -16.13
CA GLU A 148 3.57 13.93 -15.62
C GLU A 148 3.22 14.50 -14.24
N CYS A 149 4.18 15.18 -13.59
CA CYS A 149 4.24 15.32 -12.13
C CYS A 149 4.66 16.68 -11.58
N ASN A 150 4.65 17.77 -12.35
CA ASN A 150 5.09 19.07 -11.81
C ASN A 150 4.16 19.68 -10.74
N ASP A 151 2.88 19.29 -10.67
CA ASP A 151 1.91 19.93 -9.75
C ASP A 151 1.18 18.99 -8.75
N CYS A 152 1.32 17.65 -8.85
CA CYS A 152 0.34 16.75 -8.19
C CYS A 152 0.90 15.59 -7.35
N PHE A 153 2.19 15.25 -7.41
CA PHE A 153 2.58 13.86 -7.11
C PHE A 153 3.07 13.58 -5.68
N GLU A 154 3.90 14.45 -5.10
CA GLU A 154 4.54 14.13 -3.81
C GLU A 154 3.68 14.47 -2.59
N ALA A 155 2.79 15.47 -2.69
CA ALA A 155 2.04 15.97 -1.54
C ALA A 155 0.73 15.21 -1.26
N TYR A 156 0.09 14.61 -2.28
CA TYR A 156 -1.28 14.09 -2.16
C TYR A 156 -1.40 12.56 -2.05
N LEU A 157 -0.42 11.80 -2.53
CA LEU A 157 -0.49 10.34 -2.51
C LEU A 157 -0.34 9.76 -1.09
N PHE A 158 0.42 10.45 -0.23
CA PHE A 158 0.84 9.94 1.08
C PHE A 158 0.91 11.06 2.14
N LEU A 159 -0.26 11.61 2.48
CA LEU A 159 -0.39 12.60 3.54
C LEU A 159 0.08 12.04 4.88
N SER A 160 0.83 12.81 5.67
CA SER A 160 0.97 12.49 7.10
C SER A 160 -0.41 12.39 7.76
N THR A 161 -0.53 11.67 8.87
CA THR A 161 -1.83 11.54 9.55
C THR A 161 -2.42 12.89 9.97
N LYS A 162 -1.58 13.86 10.35
CA LYS A 162 -2.00 15.24 10.64
C LYS A 162 -2.51 15.98 9.41
N CYS A 163 -1.89 15.75 8.25
CA CYS A 163 -2.36 16.33 6.99
C CYS A 163 -3.72 15.73 6.60
N MET A 164 -3.95 14.43 6.85
CA MET A 164 -5.27 13.82 6.64
C MET A 164 -6.34 14.45 7.54
N GLU A 165 -6.06 14.64 8.84
CA GLU A 165 -7.00 15.32 9.76
C GLU A 165 -7.36 16.72 9.27
N ALA A 166 -6.36 17.51 8.87
CA ALA A 166 -6.56 18.87 8.38
C ALA A 166 -7.35 18.90 7.07
N GLN A 167 -7.01 18.03 6.11
CA GLN A 167 -7.65 18.01 4.79
C GLN A 167 -9.12 17.59 4.85
N TYR A 168 -9.43 16.57 5.65
CA TYR A 168 -10.79 16.04 5.76
C TYR A 168 -11.58 16.66 6.92
N ASN A 169 -10.95 17.55 7.71
CA ASN A 169 -11.53 18.17 8.89
C ASN A 169 -12.16 17.14 9.86
N ILE A 170 -11.37 16.11 10.19
CA ILE A 170 -11.76 14.99 11.06
C ILE A 170 -10.75 14.79 12.18
N ILE A 171 -11.14 13.99 13.18
CA ILE A 171 -10.23 13.42 14.18
C ILE A 171 -10.00 11.96 13.81
N LEU A 172 -8.74 11.54 13.65
CA LEU A 172 -8.42 10.16 13.31
C LEU A 172 -8.49 9.30 14.58
N GLN A 173 -9.64 8.67 14.78
CA GLN A 173 -9.86 7.76 15.88
C GLN A 173 -10.59 6.49 15.40
N SER A 174 -10.05 5.34 15.79
CA SER A 174 -10.70 4.06 15.52
C SER A 174 -12.01 3.93 16.32
N PRO A 175 -13.12 3.48 15.71
CA PRO A 175 -14.34 3.17 16.43
C PRO A 175 -14.09 2.14 17.56
N PRO A 176 -14.76 2.24 18.72
CA PRO A 176 -14.51 1.36 19.86
C PRO A 176 -14.69 -0.14 19.56
N ASN A 177 -15.64 -0.46 18.67
CA ASN A 177 -16.00 -1.83 18.29
C ASN A 177 -15.36 -2.27 16.96
N ALA A 178 -14.37 -1.51 16.46
CA ALA A 178 -13.69 -1.83 15.22
C ALA A 178 -13.10 -3.24 15.26
N LYS A 179 -13.36 -4.01 14.19
CA LYS A 179 -12.88 -5.37 14.02
C LYS A 179 -11.34 -5.39 14.04
N ARG A 180 -10.77 -6.35 14.75
CA ARG A 180 -9.32 -6.58 14.77
C ARG A 180 -8.90 -7.49 13.63
N THR A 181 -7.76 -7.20 13.04
CA THR A 181 -7.15 -7.97 11.95
C THR A 181 -5.63 -7.92 12.05
N ILE A 182 -4.98 -8.89 11.41
CA ILE A 182 -3.55 -8.87 11.11
C ILE A 182 -3.39 -8.84 9.60
N LEU A 183 -2.27 -8.29 9.13
CA LEU A 183 -1.98 -8.14 7.71
C LEU A 183 -0.86 -9.08 7.23
N THR A 184 -0.49 -10.04 8.07
CA THR A 184 0.41 -11.12 7.66
C THR A 184 -0.30 -11.99 6.60
N PRO A 185 0.38 -12.34 5.49
CA PRO A 185 -0.19 -13.19 4.44
C PRO A 185 -0.75 -14.51 4.98
N GLN A 186 -1.94 -14.88 4.51
CA GLN A 186 -2.58 -16.18 4.79
C GLN A 186 -3.28 -16.69 3.54
N VAL A 187 -3.38 -18.01 3.40
CA VAL A 187 -4.16 -18.64 2.32
C VAL A 187 -5.61 -18.13 2.37
N GLY A 188 -6.14 -17.78 1.19
CA GLY A 188 -7.46 -17.19 1.00
C GLY A 188 -7.52 -15.67 1.22
N ASN A 189 -6.43 -15.02 1.61
CA ASN A 189 -6.42 -13.56 1.71
C ASN A 189 -6.41 -12.92 0.32
N SER A 190 -7.21 -11.86 0.17
CA SER A 190 -7.10 -10.93 -0.95
C SER A 190 -5.88 -10.03 -0.76
N ALA A 191 -5.24 -9.71 -1.87
CA ALA A 191 -4.05 -8.88 -1.87
C ALA A 191 -3.89 -8.14 -3.20
N ILE A 192 -2.99 -7.18 -3.22
CA ILE A 192 -2.63 -6.38 -4.39
C ILE A 192 -1.17 -6.67 -4.75
N LEU A 193 -0.87 -6.85 -6.04
CA LEU A 193 0.51 -6.99 -6.51
C LEU A 193 1.23 -5.65 -6.48
N CYS A 194 2.45 -5.62 -5.94
CA CYS A 194 3.34 -4.47 -5.96
C CYS A 194 4.58 -4.73 -6.84
N SER A 195 4.38 -5.54 -7.88
CA SER A 195 5.35 -5.87 -8.91
C SER A 195 4.61 -6.23 -10.19
N SER A 196 5.15 -5.82 -11.34
CA SER A 196 4.66 -6.22 -12.68
C SER A 196 5.20 -7.60 -13.10
N TYR A 197 5.83 -8.31 -12.18
CA TYR A 197 6.47 -9.59 -12.43
C TYR A 197 6.16 -10.61 -11.34
N ILE A 198 6.05 -11.85 -11.78
CA ILE A 198 5.87 -13.04 -10.97
C ILE A 198 6.93 -14.08 -11.36
N TYR A 199 6.87 -15.23 -10.71
CA TYR A 199 7.79 -16.34 -10.89
C TYR A 199 7.03 -17.64 -11.09
N SER A 200 7.55 -18.54 -11.94
CA SER A 200 6.95 -19.86 -12.15
C SER A 200 7.10 -20.79 -10.94
N LEU A 201 8.14 -20.56 -10.14
CA LEU A 201 8.45 -21.24 -8.88
C LEU A 201 9.27 -20.30 -7.98
N PRO A 202 9.36 -20.53 -6.66
CA PRO A 202 10.19 -19.71 -5.77
C PRO A 202 11.65 -19.64 -6.25
N ASN A 203 12.18 -18.43 -6.45
CA ASN A 203 13.49 -18.16 -7.07
C ASN A 203 13.66 -18.65 -8.51
N GLY A 204 12.56 -18.90 -9.23
CA GLY A 204 12.56 -19.34 -10.62
C GLY A 204 12.76 -18.20 -11.63
N GLU A 205 12.34 -18.44 -12.87
CA GLU A 205 12.37 -17.43 -13.92
C GLU A 205 11.29 -16.37 -13.69
N LYS A 206 11.69 -15.11 -13.89
CA LYS A 206 10.83 -13.93 -13.78
C LYS A 206 10.04 -13.74 -15.06
N THR A 207 8.71 -13.59 -14.97
CA THR A 207 7.80 -13.44 -16.12
C THR A 207 6.73 -12.38 -15.85
N THR A 208 6.18 -11.79 -16.91
CA THR A 208 5.03 -10.87 -16.88
C THR A 208 3.73 -11.54 -17.29
N LYS A 209 3.77 -12.86 -17.57
CA LYS A 209 2.60 -13.68 -17.92
C LYS A 209 2.52 -14.87 -16.99
N GLY A 210 1.37 -15.00 -16.33
CA GLY A 210 1.04 -16.11 -15.46
C GLY A 210 0.78 -17.42 -16.19
N GLU A 211 0.51 -18.44 -15.39
CA GLU A 211 -0.14 -19.67 -15.86
C GLU A 211 -1.36 -19.30 -16.72
N ASP A 212 -1.59 -20.05 -17.80
CA ASP A 212 -2.65 -19.79 -18.80
C ASP A 212 -2.56 -18.45 -19.58
N GLY A 213 -1.44 -17.74 -19.49
CA GLY A 213 -1.19 -16.54 -20.30
C GLY A 213 -1.81 -15.25 -19.76
N ILE A 214 -2.28 -15.26 -18.51
CA ILE A 214 -2.82 -14.08 -17.82
C ILE A 214 -1.74 -13.00 -17.71
N ALA A 215 -2.00 -11.80 -18.20
CA ALA A 215 -1.08 -10.67 -18.04
C ALA A 215 -0.99 -10.23 -16.58
N VAL A 216 0.23 -10.01 -16.09
CA VAL A 216 0.50 -9.55 -14.72
C VAL A 216 0.86 -8.08 -14.76
N ASN A 217 0.13 -7.28 -13.98
CA ASN A 217 0.35 -5.85 -13.84
C ASN A 217 0.48 -5.46 -12.36
N PHE A 218 1.25 -4.41 -12.09
CA PHE A 218 1.25 -3.76 -10.78
C PHE A 218 -0.16 -3.31 -10.41
N GLY A 219 -0.54 -3.41 -9.14
CA GLY A 219 -1.87 -3.05 -8.66
C GLY A 219 -2.94 -4.11 -8.93
N MET A 220 -2.61 -5.21 -9.61
CA MET A 220 -3.57 -6.29 -9.89
C MET A 220 -4.07 -6.94 -8.59
N PRO A 221 -5.39 -7.14 -8.43
CA PRO A 221 -5.95 -7.86 -7.30
C PRO A 221 -5.80 -9.37 -7.48
N VAL A 222 -5.38 -10.05 -6.42
CA VAL A 222 -5.12 -11.49 -6.40
C VAL A 222 -5.61 -12.12 -5.09
N VAL A 223 -5.67 -13.44 -5.08
CA VAL A 223 -5.94 -14.25 -3.89
C VAL A 223 -4.76 -15.18 -3.63
N ILE A 224 -4.29 -15.22 -2.39
CA ILE A 224 -3.22 -16.13 -1.99
C ILE A 224 -3.77 -17.56 -1.95
N SER A 225 -3.20 -18.44 -2.77
CA SER A 225 -3.59 -19.86 -2.84
C SER A 225 -2.67 -20.79 -2.06
N ASN A 226 -1.41 -20.41 -1.85
CA ASN A 226 -0.48 -21.16 -1.01
C ASN A 226 0.64 -20.25 -0.46
N LEU A 227 1.32 -20.68 0.60
CA LEU A 227 2.50 -20.03 1.18
C LEU A 227 3.66 -21.02 1.26
N THR A 228 4.83 -20.63 0.76
CA THR A 228 6.05 -21.44 0.80
C THR A 228 7.22 -20.55 1.20
N ASN A 229 7.66 -20.64 2.46
CA ASN A 229 8.67 -19.72 3.04
C ASN A 229 8.24 -18.26 2.82
N ASP A 230 9.12 -17.43 2.25
CA ASP A 230 8.88 -16.01 1.97
C ASP A 230 8.15 -15.74 0.64
N TRP A 231 7.45 -16.76 0.11
CA TRP A 231 6.76 -16.72 -1.18
C TRP A 231 5.27 -17.04 -1.04
N CYS A 232 4.47 -16.29 -1.79
CA CYS A 232 3.05 -16.54 -1.98
C CYS A 232 2.83 -17.19 -3.35
N LYS A 233 2.11 -18.30 -3.41
CA LYS A 233 1.43 -18.71 -4.65
C LYS A 233 0.12 -17.92 -4.74
N ILE A 234 -0.15 -17.35 -5.90
CA ILE A 234 -1.28 -16.45 -6.14
C ILE A 234 -2.15 -16.94 -7.29
N ASN A 235 -3.44 -16.70 -7.13
CA ASN A 235 -4.46 -16.88 -8.15
C ASN A 235 -5.09 -15.53 -8.49
N SER A 236 -5.73 -15.43 -9.65
CA SER A 236 -6.63 -14.32 -9.96
C SER A 236 -7.83 -14.32 -9.02
N ILE A 237 -8.59 -13.22 -9.02
CA ILE A 237 -9.87 -13.14 -8.29
C ILE A 237 -10.91 -14.16 -8.77
N PHE A 238 -10.72 -14.73 -9.96
CA PHE A 238 -11.55 -15.80 -10.53
C PHE A 238 -10.95 -17.20 -10.26
N ASN A 239 -10.00 -17.30 -9.34
CA ASN A 239 -9.34 -18.52 -8.90
C ASN A 239 -8.53 -19.24 -9.99
N ALA A 240 -8.10 -18.53 -11.04
CA ALA A 240 -7.16 -19.05 -12.02
C ALA A 240 -5.73 -18.93 -11.47
N PRO A 241 -4.90 -19.99 -11.50
CA PRO A 241 -3.50 -19.90 -11.09
C PRO A 241 -2.74 -18.81 -11.87
N ILE A 242 -1.87 -18.07 -11.18
CA ILE A 242 -1.03 -17.05 -11.83
C ILE A 242 0.45 -17.43 -11.69
N GLY A 243 0.92 -17.68 -10.46
CA GLY A 243 2.32 -18.03 -10.20
C GLY A 243 2.73 -17.71 -8.77
N TYR A 244 4.00 -17.41 -8.58
CA TYR A 244 4.60 -17.09 -7.29
C TYR A 244 5.08 -15.64 -7.23
N ILE A 245 4.98 -15.03 -6.05
CA ILE A 245 5.50 -13.69 -5.77
C ILE A 245 6.13 -13.65 -4.38
N PRO A 246 7.23 -12.90 -4.17
CA PRO A 246 7.76 -12.67 -2.83
C PRO A 246 6.74 -11.94 -1.93
N ILE A 247 6.75 -12.23 -0.63
CA ILE A 247 5.87 -11.57 0.34
C ILE A 247 6.06 -10.04 0.37
N GLN A 248 7.28 -9.56 0.14
CA GLN A 248 7.60 -8.12 0.08
C GLN A 248 7.02 -7.38 -1.15
N ASP A 249 6.52 -8.12 -2.14
CA ASP A 249 5.98 -7.58 -3.40
C ASP A 249 4.47 -7.73 -3.49
N ILE A 250 3.80 -7.98 -2.36
CA ILE A 250 2.35 -8.12 -2.28
C ILE A 250 1.81 -7.44 -1.02
N GLU A 251 0.65 -6.79 -1.16
CA GLU A 251 0.03 -6.05 -0.07
C GLU A 251 -1.32 -6.65 0.32
N ILE A 252 -1.45 -7.10 1.56
CA ILE A 252 -2.69 -7.67 2.08
C ILE A 252 -3.73 -6.56 2.24
N ILE A 253 -4.93 -6.83 1.72
CA ILE A 253 -6.13 -6.00 1.88
C ILE A 253 -7.22 -6.80 2.62
N LYS A 254 -7.93 -6.13 3.53
CA LYS A 254 -8.95 -6.70 4.41
C LYS A 254 -10.20 -5.86 4.40
#